data_AF-A0A183IIU2-F1
#
_entry.id   AF-A0A183IIU2-F1
#
_cell.length_a   1.000
_cell.length_b   1.000
_cell.length_c   1.000
_cell.angle_alpha   90.00
_cell.angle_beta   90.00
_cell.angle_gamma   90.00
#
_symmetry.space_group_name_H-M   'P 1'
#
loop_
_entity.id
_entity.type
_entity.pdbx_description
1 polymer ?
#
loop_
_entity_poly.entity_id
_entity_poly.type
_entity_poly.pdbx_seq_one_letter_code
_entity_poly.pdbx_strand_id
1 'polypeptide(L)'
;MWFSGSVNEAVATTKQKSVVLVVFVSGNDEASASALSWLENEEVQKCLRENSTVNLKLESKSETAAQFAQISAGNQFMQKEMKKSEDSKIDEPKNEPRAKIRMPKEKKDQEALSRIRQQIAADRLEKSEKYHREQDDKLLRKRKATTEQKVIPAKTKE
;
A
#
# COMPACT_ATOMS: atom_id res chain seq x y z
N MET A 1 -12.82 3.02 -26.36
CA MET A 1 -11.89 3.80 -27.21
C MET A 1 -10.61 3.99 -26.45
N TRP A 2 -9.46 3.72 -27.08
CA TRP A 2 -8.15 3.87 -26.47
C TRP A 2 -7.78 5.36 -26.35
N PHE A 3 -7.13 5.72 -25.24
CA PHE A 3 -6.62 7.05 -24.97
C PHE A 3 -5.39 7.29 -25.84
N SER A 4 -5.42 8.36 -26.62
CA SER A 4 -4.39 8.71 -27.60
C SER A 4 -3.33 9.67 -27.09
N GLY A 5 -3.47 10.21 -25.87
CA GLY A 5 -2.49 11.09 -25.25
C GLY A 5 -1.36 10.34 -24.53
N SER A 6 -0.44 11.09 -23.93
CA SER A 6 0.65 10.52 -23.14
C SER A 6 0.16 9.83 -21.86
N VAL A 7 1.00 8.97 -21.28
CA VAL A 7 0.72 8.29 -20.01
C VAL A 7 0.41 9.30 -18.89
N ASN A 8 1.17 10.40 -18.84
CA ASN A 8 0.96 11.47 -17.87
C ASN A 8 -0.41 12.12 -18.03
N GLU A 9 -0.83 12.40 -19.26
CA GLU A 9 -2.15 12.95 -19.55
C GLU A 9 -3.27 11.98 -19.19
N ALA A 10 -3.09 10.68 -19.43
CA ALA A 10 -4.06 9.65 -19.05
C ALA A 10 -4.24 9.59 -17.53
N VAL A 11 -3.13 9.60 -16.78
CA VAL A 11 -3.14 9.61 -15.31
C VAL A 11 -3.75 10.90 -14.77
N ALA A 12 -3.39 12.06 -15.33
CA ALA A 12 -3.95 13.35 -14.94
C ALA A 12 -5.46 13.42 -15.21
N THR A 13 -5.91 12.96 -16.38
CA THR A 13 -7.33 12.90 -16.76
C THR A 13 -8.12 12.00 -15.82
N THR A 14 -7.54 10.85 -15.46
CA THR A 14 -8.14 9.89 -14.51
C THR A 14 -8.32 10.55 -13.15
N LYS A 15 -7.29 11.22 -12.63
CA LYS A 15 -7.34 11.94 -11.35
C LYS A 15 -8.33 13.10 -11.38
N GLN A 16 -8.34 13.89 -12.46
CA GLN A 16 -9.25 15.02 -12.64
C GLN A 16 -10.71 14.58 -12.67
N LYS A 17 -11.00 13.50 -13.40
CA LYS A 17 -12.37 12.98 -13.56
C LYS A 17 -12.78 12.02 -12.44
N SER A 18 -11.86 11.62 -11.56
CA SER A 18 -12.07 10.63 -10.49
C SER A 18 -12.65 9.31 -11.03
N VAL A 19 -12.09 8.83 -12.14
CA VAL A 19 -12.53 7.60 -12.81
C VAL A 19 -11.46 6.50 -12.72
N VAL A 20 -11.78 5.30 -13.18
CA VAL A 20 -10.82 4.18 -13.23
C VAL A 20 -9.95 4.28 -14.49
N LEU A 21 -8.63 4.11 -14.33
CA LEU A 21 -7.66 3.95 -15.42
C LEU A 21 -7.44 2.46 -15.67
N VAL A 22 -7.81 2.00 -16.85
CA VAL A 22 -7.55 0.64 -17.32
C VAL A 22 -6.32 0.68 -18.21
N VAL A 23 -5.25 -0.01 -17.79
CA VAL A 23 -4.00 -0.07 -18.55
C VAL A 23 -3.80 -1.48 -19.07
N PHE A 24 -3.66 -1.61 -20.38
CA PHE A 24 -3.33 -2.86 -21.05
C PHE A 24 -1.92 -2.77 -21.60
N VAL A 25 -1.05 -3.71 -21.18
CA VAL A 25 0.32 -3.81 -21.69
C VAL A 25 0.39 -5.00 -22.64
N SER A 26 0.53 -4.72 -23.94
CA SER A 26 0.66 -5.76 -24.97
C SER A 26 2.08 -6.31 -24.99
N GLY A 27 2.24 -7.57 -24.59
CA GLY A 27 3.45 -8.35 -24.86
C GLY A 27 3.46 -8.95 -26.27
N ASN A 28 4.57 -9.60 -26.62
CA ASN A 28 4.76 -10.32 -27.89
C ASN A 28 4.32 -11.80 -27.78
N ASP A 29 3.52 -12.11 -26.77
CA ASP A 29 3.00 -13.44 -26.47
C ASP A 29 1.54 -13.59 -26.95
N GLU A 30 1.16 -14.83 -27.23
CA GLU A 30 -0.19 -15.17 -27.68
C GLU A 30 -1.26 -14.74 -26.67
N ALA A 31 -0.95 -14.82 -25.37
CA ALA A 31 -1.85 -14.37 -24.31
C ALA A 31 -2.16 -12.87 -24.40
N SER A 32 -1.17 -12.04 -24.72
CA SER A 32 -1.35 -10.61 -24.97
C SER A 32 -2.22 -10.35 -26.20
N ALA A 33 -2.05 -11.12 -27.28
CA ALA A 33 -2.89 -11.00 -28.47
C ALA A 33 -4.36 -11.39 -28.18
N SER A 34 -4.59 -12.49 -27.46
CA SER A 34 -5.93 -12.91 -27.05
C SER A 34 -6.58 -11.92 -26.09
N ALA A 35 -5.82 -11.38 -25.14
CA ALA A 35 -6.31 -10.37 -24.20
C ALA A 35 -6.68 -9.06 -24.92
N LEU A 36 -5.88 -8.62 -25.90
CA LEU A 36 -6.20 -7.46 -26.73
C LEU A 36 -7.49 -7.67 -27.51
N SER A 37 -7.65 -8.85 -28.12
CA SER A 37 -8.88 -9.19 -28.86
C SER A 37 -10.11 -9.20 -27.96
N TRP A 38 -9.99 -9.70 -26.73
CA TRP A 38 -11.06 -9.63 -25.73
C TRP A 38 -11.39 -8.20 -25.31
N LEU A 39 -10.37 -7.36 -25.11
CA LEU A 39 -10.53 -5.93 -24.78
C LEU A 39 -11.15 -5.13 -25.92
N GLU A 40 -10.90 -5.50 -27.17
CA GLU A 40 -11.48 -4.88 -28.37
C GLU A 40 -12.90 -5.38 -28.69
N ASN A 41 -13.40 -6.39 -27.96
CA ASN A 41 -14.78 -6.84 -28.07
C ASN A 41 -15.75 -5.69 -27.77
N GLU A 42 -16.80 -5.58 -28.59
CA GLU A 42 -17.76 -4.48 -28.53
C GLU A 42 -18.49 -4.39 -27.18
N GLU A 43 -18.78 -5.53 -26.54
CA GLU A 43 -19.43 -5.58 -25.23
C GLU A 43 -18.53 -5.01 -24.14
N VAL A 44 -17.25 -5.40 -24.15
CA VAL A 44 -16.23 -4.91 -23.20
C VAL A 44 -16.00 -3.42 -23.42
N GLN A 45 -15.87 -2.98 -24.67
CA GLN A 45 -15.74 -1.57 -25.01
C GLN A 45 -16.97 -0.75 -24.60
N LYS A 46 -18.18 -1.32 -24.68
CA LYS A 46 -19.42 -0.68 -24.24
C LYS A 46 -19.44 -0.50 -22.73
N CYS A 47 -19.14 -1.54 -21.96
CA CYS A 47 -19.04 -1.44 -20.50
C CYS A 47 -17.99 -0.43 -20.06
N LEU A 48 -16.83 -0.38 -20.74
CA LEU A 48 -15.77 0.60 -20.43
C LEU A 48 -16.23 2.04 -20.68
N ARG A 49 -17.04 2.28 -21.73
CA ARG A 49 -17.64 3.60 -22.02
C ARG A 49 -18.66 4.00 -20.96
N GLU A 50 -19.56 3.09 -20.59
CA GLU A 50 -20.62 3.34 -19.59
C GLU A 50 -20.04 3.66 -18.22
N ASN A 51 -18.92 3.04 -17.85
CA ASN A 51 -18.24 3.26 -16.57
C ASN A 51 -17.27 4.46 -16.58
N SER A 52 -17.30 5.30 -17.62
CA SER A 52 -16.46 6.51 -17.75
C SER A 52 -14.96 6.25 -17.55
N THR A 53 -14.45 5.11 -18.03
CA THR A 53 -13.06 4.71 -17.81
C THR A 53 -12.09 5.36 -18.80
N VAL A 54 -10.83 5.55 -18.38
CA VAL A 54 -9.74 5.91 -19.29
C VAL A 54 -9.00 4.62 -19.66
N ASN A 55 -8.90 4.31 -20.95
CA ASN A 55 -8.31 3.06 -21.43
C ASN A 55 -6.97 3.35 -22.10
N LEU A 56 -5.87 2.84 -21.57
CA LEU A 56 -4.52 3.09 -22.08
C LEU A 56 -3.91 1.79 -22.60
N LYS A 57 -3.45 1.80 -23.85
CA LYS A 57 -2.71 0.67 -24.46
C LYS A 57 -1.23 1.02 -24.48
N LEU A 58 -0.42 0.12 -23.94
CA LEU A 58 1.04 0.24 -23.85
C LEU A 58 1.68 -1.00 -24.47
N GLU A 59 2.86 -0.84 -25.07
CA GLU A 59 3.62 -1.97 -25.59
C GLU A 59 4.68 -2.41 -24.58
N SER A 60 4.83 -3.72 -24.42
CA SER A 60 5.86 -4.28 -23.54
C SER A 60 7.24 -3.89 -24.08
N LYS A 61 8.07 -3.27 -23.21
CA LYS A 61 9.37 -2.66 -23.53
C LYS A 61 9.33 -1.26 -24.16
N SER A 62 8.15 -0.64 -24.32
CA SER A 62 8.11 0.76 -24.75
C SER A 62 8.55 1.70 -23.62
N GLU A 63 9.10 2.85 -24.02
CA GLU A 63 9.44 3.92 -23.07
C GLU A 63 8.19 4.39 -22.30
N THR A 64 7.01 4.36 -22.93
CA THR A 64 5.73 4.68 -22.29
C THR A 64 5.33 3.68 -21.21
N ALA A 65 5.61 2.39 -21.36
CA ALA A 65 5.40 1.40 -20.30
C ALA A 65 6.34 1.65 -19.10
N ALA A 66 7.61 2.01 -19.37
CA ALA A 66 8.55 2.40 -18.32
C ALA A 66 8.15 3.69 -17.60
N GLN A 67 7.66 4.69 -18.34
CA GLN A 67 7.09 5.92 -17.76
C GLN A 67 5.91 5.60 -16.85
N PHE A 68 4.96 4.75 -17.29
CA PHE A 68 3.84 4.33 -16.45
C PHE A 68 4.32 3.64 -15.17
N ALA A 69 5.29 2.73 -15.27
CA ALA A 69 5.88 2.07 -14.12
C ALA A 69 6.52 3.08 -13.15
N GLN A 70 7.22 4.11 -13.64
CA GLN A 70 7.81 5.15 -12.79
C GLN A 70 6.76 6.05 -12.13
N ILE A 71 5.67 6.40 -12.83
CA ILE A 71 4.60 7.26 -12.30
C ILE A 71 3.77 6.50 -11.26
N SER A 72 3.52 5.21 -11.48
CA SER A 72 2.76 4.35 -10.57
C SER A 72 3.61 3.86 -9.39
N ALA A 73 4.89 3.52 -9.61
CA ALA A 73 5.87 3.20 -8.57
C ALA A 73 6.45 4.44 -7.89
N GLY A 74 6.16 5.65 -8.37
CA GLY A 74 6.52 6.92 -7.72
C GLY A 74 5.90 7.10 -6.33
N ASN A 75 4.96 6.22 -5.94
CA ASN A 75 4.44 6.06 -4.58
C ASN A 75 4.88 4.76 -3.88
N GLN A 76 5.83 4.01 -4.43
CA GLN A 76 6.55 2.93 -3.74
C GLN A 76 8.05 3.23 -3.74
N PHE A 77 8.46 3.92 -2.68
CA PHE A 77 9.78 3.76 -2.08
C PHE A 77 10.29 2.31 -2.26
N MET A 78 11.56 2.17 -2.63
CA MET A 78 12.35 0.92 -2.69
C MET A 78 12.51 0.26 -4.08
N GLN A 79 13.08 1.00 -5.03
CA GLN A 79 14.13 0.40 -5.86
C GLN A 79 15.36 0.13 -4.98
N LYS A 80 15.34 -1.00 -4.26
CA LYS A 80 16.52 -1.55 -3.61
C LYS A 80 16.52 -3.05 -3.84
N GLU A 81 17.18 -3.45 -4.92
CA GLU A 81 18.07 -4.62 -5.04
C GLU A 81 18.30 -4.94 -6.52
N MET A 82 19.02 -4.06 -7.21
CA MET A 82 19.86 -4.48 -8.33
C MET A 82 21.03 -5.30 -7.77
N LYS A 83 21.37 -6.39 -8.47
CA LYS A 83 22.68 -7.09 -8.50
C LYS A 83 23.05 -8.02 -7.33
N LYS A 84 22.66 -9.28 -7.47
CA LYS A 84 23.49 -10.48 -7.25
C LYS A 84 22.74 -11.60 -7.98
N SER A 85 23.26 -12.35 -8.95
CA SER A 85 24.63 -12.62 -9.39
C SER A 85 24.46 -13.54 -10.62
N GLU A 86 24.81 -13.05 -11.81
CA GLU A 86 25.23 -13.92 -12.91
C GLU A 86 26.69 -14.33 -12.62
N ASP A 87 26.92 -15.64 -12.50
CA ASP A 87 28.12 -16.38 -12.93
C ASP A 87 28.25 -17.68 -12.13
N SER A 88 27.82 -18.81 -12.73
CA SER A 88 28.68 -19.99 -12.98
C SER A 88 27.85 -21.24 -13.30
N LYS A 89 27.85 -21.55 -14.60
CA LYS A 89 28.19 -22.85 -15.21
C LYS A 89 27.31 -24.09 -14.98
N ILE A 90 26.59 -24.37 -16.05
CA ILE A 90 26.05 -25.63 -16.61
C ILE A 90 26.80 -26.91 -16.18
N ASP A 91 26.06 -27.91 -15.70
CA ASP A 91 26.14 -29.30 -16.20
C ASP A 91 24.80 -30.04 -15.95
N GLU A 92 24.38 -30.80 -16.94
CA GLU A 92 23.04 -31.36 -17.17
C GLU A 92 22.90 -32.82 -16.60
N PRO A 93 21.84 -33.60 -16.86
CA PRO A 93 20.77 -33.96 -15.93
C PRO A 93 20.76 -35.44 -15.48
N LYS A 94 20.29 -35.78 -14.27
CA LYS A 94 19.91 -37.16 -13.89
C LYS A 94 18.70 -37.23 -12.95
N ASN A 95 17.57 -37.53 -13.57
CA ASN A 95 16.49 -38.45 -13.18
C ASN A 95 16.28 -38.86 -11.70
N GLU A 96 15.07 -38.55 -11.19
CA GLU A 96 14.27 -39.23 -10.14
C GLU A 96 14.77 -39.28 -8.67
N PRO A 97 13.91 -39.63 -7.69
CA PRO A 97 12.67 -38.98 -7.23
C PRO A 97 12.81 -38.57 -5.75
N ARG A 98 11.94 -37.69 -5.22
CA ARG A 98 11.46 -37.74 -3.81
C ARG A 98 10.65 -36.50 -3.47
N ALA A 99 9.40 -36.74 -3.12
CA ALA A 99 8.54 -35.82 -2.41
C ALA A 99 9.30 -35.14 -1.26
N LYS A 100 9.57 -33.85 -1.38
CA LYS A 100 9.82 -32.97 -0.25
C LYS A 100 8.61 -32.06 -0.12
N ILE A 101 7.74 -32.44 0.82
CA ILE A 101 6.67 -31.59 1.34
C ILE A 101 7.32 -30.28 1.79
N ARG A 102 7.21 -29.24 0.97
CA ARG A 102 7.66 -27.89 1.31
C ARG A 102 6.54 -27.26 2.13
N MET A 103 6.75 -27.12 3.44
CA MET A 103 5.84 -26.41 4.33
C MET A 103 5.56 -24.99 3.77
N PRO A 104 4.31 -24.50 3.86
CA PRO A 104 3.85 -23.28 3.18
C PRO A 104 4.45 -22.02 3.81
N LYS A 105 4.97 -21.12 3.00
CA LYS A 105 5.54 -19.81 3.41
C LYS A 105 4.54 -18.95 4.20
N GLU A 106 3.23 -19.17 4.02
CA GLU A 106 2.13 -18.41 4.62
C GLU A 106 2.10 -18.40 6.15
N LYS A 107 2.59 -19.44 6.84
CA LYS A 107 2.55 -19.49 8.32
C LYS A 107 3.51 -18.48 8.97
N LYS A 108 4.68 -18.22 8.36
CA LYS A 108 5.66 -17.28 8.90
C LYS A 108 5.20 -15.83 8.75
N ASP A 109 4.54 -15.52 7.64
CA ASP A 109 4.04 -14.19 7.35
C ASP A 109 2.84 -13.84 8.27
N GLN A 110 2.01 -14.83 8.61
CA GLN A 110 0.90 -14.66 9.55
C GLN A 110 1.38 -14.38 10.99
N GLU A 111 2.47 -15.02 11.43
CA GLU A 111 3.04 -14.80 12.77
C GLU A 111 3.73 -13.43 12.88
N ALA A 112 4.36 -12.95 11.82
CA ALA A 112 4.93 -11.60 11.80
C ALA A 112 3.83 -10.53 11.90
N LEU A 113 2.73 -10.69 11.17
CA LEU A 113 1.60 -9.78 11.20
C LEU A 113 0.89 -9.78 12.55
N SER A 114 0.78 -10.92 13.22
CA SER A 114 0.14 -11.01 14.55
C SER A 114 0.95 -10.25 15.61
N ARG A 115 2.29 -10.36 15.59
CA ARG A 115 3.18 -9.60 16.47
C ARG A 115 3.04 -8.09 16.29
N ILE A 116 3.04 -7.63 15.03
CA ILE A 116 2.88 -6.18 14.72
C ILE A 116 1.53 -5.67 15.24
N ARG A 117 0.44 -6.42 15.04
CA ARG A 117 -0.90 -6.02 15.51
C ARG A 117 -0.97 -5.94 17.04
N GLN A 118 -0.37 -6.89 17.75
CA GLN A 118 -0.32 -6.89 19.21
C GLN A 118 0.47 -5.69 19.74
N GLN A 119 1.60 -5.38 19.11
CA GLN A 119 2.43 -4.25 19.52
C GLN A 119 1.71 -2.91 19.32
N ILE A 120 1.02 -2.71 18.19
CA ILE A 120 0.20 -1.52 17.95
C ILE A 120 -0.93 -1.39 18.99
N ALA A 121 -1.57 -2.51 19.37
CA ALA A 121 -2.64 -2.49 20.37
C ALA A 121 -2.11 -2.13 21.78
N ALA A 122 -0.96 -2.70 22.16
CA ALA A 122 -0.31 -2.39 23.43
C ALA A 122 0.12 -0.92 23.51
N ASP A 123 0.78 -0.40 22.46
CA ASP A 123 1.21 1.00 22.41
C ASP A 123 0.02 1.98 22.49
N ARG A 124 -1.10 1.63 21.86
CA ARG A 124 -2.34 2.44 21.94
C ARG A 124 -2.94 2.45 23.35
N LEU A 125 -2.90 1.31 24.05
CA LEU A 125 -3.40 1.19 25.42
C LEU A 125 -2.49 1.94 26.40
N GLU A 126 -1.17 1.75 26.32
CA GLU A 126 -0.22 2.44 27.19
C GLU A 126 -0.33 3.97 27.04
N LYS A 127 -0.48 4.44 25.79
CA LYS A 127 -0.62 5.87 25.51
C LYS A 127 -1.92 6.44 26.08
N SER A 128 -3.03 5.70 26.06
CA SER A 128 -4.30 6.16 26.65
C SER A 128 -4.25 6.13 28.18
N GLU A 129 -3.69 5.09 28.78
CA GLU A 129 -3.51 4.98 30.24
C GLU A 129 -2.64 6.10 30.77
N LYS A 130 -1.52 6.40 30.09
CA LYS A 130 -0.64 7.51 30.46
C LYS A 130 -1.35 8.85 30.38
N TYR A 131 -2.17 9.07 29.36
CA TYR A 131 -2.96 10.29 29.23
C TYR A 131 -3.94 10.45 30.40
N HIS A 132 -4.71 9.42 30.72
CA HIS A 132 -5.68 9.47 31.82
C HIS A 132 -5.01 9.64 33.18
N ARG A 133 -3.91 8.93 33.44
CA ARG A 133 -3.13 9.07 34.67
C ARG A 133 -2.62 10.49 34.87
N GLU A 134 -2.13 11.14 33.80
CA GLU A 134 -1.67 12.52 33.88
C GLU A 134 -2.82 13.51 34.14
N GLN A 135 -4.03 13.24 33.62
CA GLN A 135 -5.21 14.05 33.93
C GLN A 135 -5.62 13.92 35.40
N ASP A 136 -5.61 12.70 35.93
CA ASP A 136 -5.94 12.45 37.33
C ASP A 136 -4.92 13.11 38.27
N ASP A 137 -3.63 13.02 37.98
CA ASP A 137 -2.57 13.68 38.75
C ASP A 137 -2.70 15.21 38.72
N LYS A 138 -3.05 15.79 37.57
CA LYS A 138 -3.33 17.23 37.45
C LYS A 138 -4.55 17.64 38.29
N LEU A 139 -5.60 16.82 38.30
CA LEU A 139 -6.80 17.09 39.09
C LEU A 139 -6.53 17.00 40.60
N LEU A 140 -5.75 16.01 41.02
CA LEU A 140 -5.31 15.84 42.41
C LEU A 140 -4.46 17.03 42.89
N ARG A 141 -3.52 17.50 42.06
CA ARG A 141 -2.71 18.69 42.38
C ARG A 141 -3.57 19.95 42.53
N LYS A 142 -4.53 20.17 41.63
CA LYS A 142 -5.49 21.28 41.73
C LYS A 142 -6.30 21.20 43.02
N ARG A 143 -6.85 20.03 43.36
CA ARG A 143 -7.63 19.84 44.60
C ARG A 143 -6.80 20.13 45.85
N LYS A 144 -5.56 19.62 45.94
CA LYS A 144 -4.66 19.90 47.08
C LYS A 144 -4.35 21.39 47.23
N ALA A 145 -4.03 22.09 46.13
CA ALA A 145 -3.77 23.52 46.16
C ALA A 145 -4.99 24.35 46.61
N THR A 146 -6.21 23.96 46.19
CA THR A 146 -7.45 24.61 46.64
C THR A 146 -7.77 24.32 48.11
N THR A 147 -7.48 23.11 48.60
CA THR A 147 -7.66 22.76 50.01
C THR A 147 -6.68 23.53 50.90
N GLU A 148 -5.41 23.68 50.50
CA GLU A 148 -4.41 24.42 51.25
C GLU A 148 -4.68 25.94 51.28
N GLN A 149 -5.20 26.53 50.20
CA GLN A 149 -5.59 27.95 50.18
C GLN A 149 -6.82 28.28 51.04
N LYS A 150 -7.68 27.29 51.32
CA LYS A 150 -8.90 27.50 52.13
C LYS A 150 -8.65 27.37 53.65
N VAL A 151 -7.45 26.96 54.07
CA VAL A 151 -7.08 26.70 55.47
C VAL A 151 -6.35 27.89 56.12
N ILE A 152 -6.19 29.03 55.44
CA ILE A 152 -5.71 30.27 56.09
C ILE A 152 -6.91 30.93 56.78
N PRO A 153 -7.00 30.91 58.13
CA PRO A 153 -8.16 31.46 58.82
C PRO A 153 -8.15 32.98 58.75
N ALA A 154 -9.35 33.54 58.60
CA ALA A 154 -9.64 34.96 58.75
C ALA A 154 -9.05 35.47 60.09
N LYS A 155 -7.94 36.21 60.01
CA LYS A 155 -7.51 37.07 61.13
C LYS A 155 -8.05 38.46 60.89
N THR A 156 -9.18 38.68 61.55
CA THR A 156 -9.60 39.87 62.29
C THR A 156 -8.68 41.08 62.13
N LYS A 157 -9.24 42.20 61.67
CA LYS A 157 -8.77 43.53 62.05
C LYS A 157 -9.94 44.29 62.67
N GLU A 158 -9.79 44.48 63.98
CA GLU A 158 -10.42 45.53 64.80
C GLU A 158 -10.12 46.93 64.26
#